data_AF-A0A166H4S9-F1
#
_entry.id   AF-A0A166H4S9-F1
#
_cell.length_a   1.000
_cell.length_b   1.000
_cell.length_c   1.000
_cell.angle_alpha   90.00
_cell.angle_beta   90.00
_cell.angle_gamma   90.00
#
_symmetry.space_group_name_H-M   'P 1'
#
loop_
_entity.id
_entity.type
_entity.pdbx_description
1 polymer ?
#
loop_
_entity_poly.entity_id
_entity_poly.type
_entity_poly.pdbx_seq_one_letter_code
_entity_poly.pdbx_strand_id
1 'polypeptide(L)' 'MKELHDAERMQRQFMDCVDSAAFPGQGADEVDRLLHMVVVGGGPISIELSGELHDFLKDELKSWYP' A
#
# COMPACT_ATOMS: atom_id res chain seq x y z
N MET A 1 1.09 5.55 -12.97
CA MET A 1 -0.21 4.95 -13.29
C MET A 1 -0.68 5.59 -14.59
N LYS A 2 -0.55 4.88 -15.71
CA LYS A 2 -0.92 5.38 -17.04
C LYS A 2 -2.10 4.61 -17.62
N GLU A 3 -2.15 3.31 -17.36
CA GLU A 3 -3.19 2.42 -17.85
C GLU A 3 -3.87 1.67 -16.69
N LEU A 4 -5.07 1.12 -16.93
CA LEU A 4 -5.81 0.33 -15.93
C LEU A 4 -4.96 -0.83 -15.37
N HIS A 5 -4.18 -1.47 -16.23
CA HIS A 5 -3.29 -2.56 -15.84
C HIS A 5 -2.23 -2.15 -14.80
N ASP A 6 -1.76 -0.89 -14.84
CA ASP A 6 -0.81 -0.39 -13.84
C ASP A 6 -1.46 -0.31 -12.46
N ALA A 7 -2.73 0.08 -12.40
CA ALA A 7 -3.48 0.18 -11.16
C ALA A 7 -3.73 -1.21 -10.57
N GLU A 8 -4.17 -2.17 -11.38
CA GLU A 8 -4.36 -3.56 -10.93
C GLU A 8 -3.06 -4.21 -10.46
N ARG A 9 -1.92 -3.87 -11.10
CA ARG A 9 -0.61 -4.36 -10.69
C ARG A 9 -0.19 -3.76 -9.35
N MET A 10 -0.38 -2.46 -9.18
CA MET A 10 -0.09 -1.77 -7.91
C MET A 10 -0.90 -2.37 -6.77
N GLN A 11 -2.22 -2.53 -6.96
CA GLN A 11 -3.10 -3.09 -5.93
C GLN A 11 -2.68 -4.50 -5.51
N ARG A 12 -2.35 -5.36 -6.49
CA ARG A 12 -1.85 -6.71 -6.21
C ARG A 12 -0.56 -6.68 -5.40
N GLN A 13 0.43 -5.91 -5.84
CA GLN A 13 1.71 -5.82 -5.14
C GLN A 13 1.55 -5.28 -3.71
N PHE A 14 0.66 -4.31 -3.53
CA PHE A 14 0.37 -3.78 -2.20
C PHE A 14 -0.23 -4.85 -1.28
N MET A 15 -1.25 -5.59 -1.73
CA MET A 15 -1.84 -6.67 -0.94
C MET A 15 -0.82 -7.77 -0.62
N ASP A 16 0.03 -8.15 -1.58
CA ASP A 16 1.10 -9.13 -1.36
C ASP A 16 2.08 -8.67 -0.25
N CYS A 17 2.43 -7.37 -0.21
CA CYS A 17 3.27 -6.80 0.84
C CYS A 17 2.58 -6.82 2.21
N VAL A 18 1.28 -6.49 2.27
CA VAL A 18 0.50 -6.52 3.51
C VAL A 18 0.39 -7.94 4.04
N ASP A 19 0.03 -8.90 3.19
CA ASP A 19 -0.08 -10.31 3.58
C ASP A 19 1.27 -10.85 4.08
N SER A 20 2.37 -10.45 3.43
CA SER A 20 3.73 -10.79 3.85
C SER A 20 4.10 -10.17 5.19
N ALA A 21 3.69 -8.93 5.44
CA ALA A 21 3.94 -8.23 6.71
C ALA A 21 3.11 -8.82 7.87
N ALA A 22 1.91 -9.32 7.58
CA ALA A 22 1.04 -9.97 8.56
C ALA A 22 1.49 -11.39 8.93
N PHE A 23 2.52 -11.94 8.29
CA PHE A 23 2.96 -13.31 8.53
C PHE A 23 3.54 -13.48 9.96
N PRO A 24 3.16 -14.56 10.69
CA PRO A 24 3.66 -14.78 12.04
C PRO A 24 5.18 -14.92 12.09
N GLY A 25 5.82 -14.18 13.01
CA GLY A 25 7.27 -14.22 13.21
C GLY A 25 8.06 -13.27 12.32
N GLN A 26 7.41 -12.38 11.57
CA GLN A 26 8.08 -11.33 10.82
C GLN A 26 8.79 -10.35 11.78
N GLY A 27 10.03 -9.97 11.44
CA GLY A 27 10.79 -9.00 12.22
C GLY A 27 10.20 -7.59 12.08
N ALA A 28 10.26 -6.78 13.14
CA ALA A 28 9.71 -5.42 13.13
C ALA A 28 10.30 -4.55 12.00
N ASP A 29 11.61 -4.67 11.74
CA ASP A 29 12.29 -3.94 10.66
C ASP A 29 11.79 -4.35 9.26
N GLU A 30 11.40 -5.62 9.10
CA GLU A 30 10.88 -6.13 7.82
C GLU A 30 9.41 -5.72 7.62
N VAL A 31 8.62 -5.72 8.69
CA VAL A 31 7.25 -5.17 8.67
C VAL A 31 7.28 -3.70 8.30
N ASP A 32 8.17 -2.90 8.91
CA ASP A 32 8.33 -1.49 8.57
C ASP A 32 8.73 -1.30 7.11
N ARG A 33 9.67 -2.10 6.61
CA ARG A 33 10.10 -2.07 5.20
C ARG A 33 8.97 -2.43 4.23
N LEU A 34 8.19 -3.47 4.51
CA LEU A 34 7.11 -3.95 3.64
C LEU A 34 5.93 -2.97 3.59
N LEU A 35 5.65 -2.28 4.70
CA LEU A 35 4.56 -1.31 4.79
C LEU A 35 4.99 0.13 4.47
N HIS A 36 6.26 0.35 4.13
CA HIS A 36 6.78 1.64 3.71
C HIS A 36 6.50 1.90 2.23
N MET A 37 5.57 2.82 1.94
CA MET A 37 5.15 3.15 0.57
C MET A 37 5.61 4.54 0.16
N VAL A 38 6.12 4.67 -1.06
CA VAL A 38 6.61 5.94 -1.61
C VAL A 38 5.91 6.25 -2.92
N VAL A 39 5.23 7.38 -2.97
CA VAL A 39 4.67 7.93 -4.22
C VAL A 39 5.63 9.00 -4.76
N VAL A 40 6.09 8.80 -5.99
CA VAL A 40 7.04 9.72 -6.64
C VAL A 40 6.31 10.59 -7.64
N GLY A 41 6.46 11.91 -7.49
CA GLY A 41 5.82 12.92 -8.32
C GLY A 41 4.86 13.80 -7.52
N GLY A 42 4.80 15.08 -7.89
CA GLY A 42 3.92 16.08 -7.26
C GLY A 42 2.80 16.57 -8.19
N GLY A 43 2.43 15.77 -9.19
CA GLY A 43 1.32 16.07 -10.07
C GLY A 43 -0.04 15.78 -9.42
N PRO A 44 -1.16 16.22 -10.03
CA PRO A 44 -2.50 15.98 -9.49
C PRO A 44 -2.78 14.49 -9.23
N ILE A 45 -2.39 13.62 -10.17
CA ILE A 45 -2.60 12.17 -10.08
C ILE A 45 -1.86 11.56 -8.87
N SER A 46 -0.62 11.97 -8.63
CA SER A 46 0.17 11.43 -7.50
C SER A 46 -0.35 11.93 -6.16
N ILE A 47 -0.89 13.15 -6.11
CA ILE A 47 -1.52 13.70 -4.89
C ILE A 47 -2.78 12.91 -4.56
N GLU A 48 -3.65 12.71 -5.55
CA GLU A 48 -4.90 11.96 -5.39
C GLU A 48 -4.65 10.51 -5.00
N LEU A 49 -3.73 9.82 -5.68
CA LEU A 49 -3.33 8.46 -5.33
C LEU A 49 -2.80 8.35 -3.89
N SER A 50 -2.03 9.33 -3.43
CA SER A 50 -1.51 9.33 -2.06
C SER A 50 -2.62 9.50 -1.02
N GLY A 51 -3.64 10.31 -1.34
CA GLY A 51 -4.84 10.48 -0.51
C GLY A 51 -5.65 9.19 -0.43
N GLU A 52 -5.98 8.61 -1.58
CA GLU A 52 -6.73 7.34 -1.66
C GLU A 52 -6.01 6.20 -0.92
N LEU A 53 -4.68 6.11 -1.07
CA LEU A 53 -3.87 5.12 -0.35
C LEU A 53 -3.94 5.34 1.17
N HIS A 54 -3.83 6.59 1.62
CA HIS A 54 -3.93 6.94 3.05
C HIS A 54 -5.29 6.53 3.62
N ASP A 55 -6.37 6.85 2.91
CA ASP A 55 -7.74 6.58 3.37
C ASP A 55 -7.99 5.06 3.41
N PHE A 56 -7.57 4.33 2.39
CA PHE A 56 -7.62 2.85 2.38
C PHE A 56 -6.89 2.24 3.60
N LEU A 57 -5.68 2.71 3.92
CA LEU A 57 -4.90 2.20 5.05
C LEU A 57 -5.57 2.46 6.40
N LYS A 58 -6.25 3.61 6.55
CA LYS A 58 -6.87 4.01 7.82
C LYS A 58 -8.24 3.39 8.04
N ASP A 59 -9.06 3.35 7.00
CA ASP A 59 -10.47 3.03 7.12
C ASP A 59 -10.76 1.58 6.75
N GLU A 60 -10.13 1.06 5.69
CA GLU A 60 -10.39 -0.29 5.20
C GLU A 60 -9.41 -1.31 5.80
N LEU A 61 -8.11 -1.09 5.65
CA LEU A 61 -7.12 -2.11 6.00
C LEU A 61 -7.14 -2.47 7.50
N LYS A 62 -7.32 -1.46 8.35
CA LYS A 62 -7.43 -1.64 9.80
C LYS A 62 -8.61 -2.53 10.22
N SER A 63 -9.66 -2.61 9.40
CA SER A 63 -10.79 -3.49 9.68
C SER A 63 -10.48 -4.97 9.40
N TRP A 64 -9.56 -5.24 8.47
CA TRP A 64 -9.17 -6.60 8.07
C TRP A 64 -7.97 -7.12 8.85
N TYR A 65 -7.04 -6.23 9.21
CA TYR A 65 -5.82 -6.51 9.97
C TYR A 65 -5.74 -5.57 11.18
N PRO A 66 -6.39 -5.93 12.32
CA PRO A 66 -6.41 -5.10 13.53
C PRO A 66 -5.07 -5.05 14.26
#